data_AF-A0A9D2QXR5-F1
#
_entry.id   AF-A0A9D2QXR5-F1
#
_cell.length_a   1.000
_cell.length_b   1.000
_cell.length_c   1.000
_cell.angle_alpha   90.00
_cell.angle_beta   90.00
_cell.angle_gamma   90.00
#
_symmetry.space_group_name_H-M   'P 1'
#
loop_
_entity.id
_entity.type
_entity.pdbx_description
1 polymer ?
#
loop_
_entity_poly.entity_id
_entity_poly.type
_entity_poly.pdbx_seq_one_letter_code
_entity_poly.pdbx_strand_id
1 'polypeptide(L)'
;MEKKNDEYEAKEALHRKEWEEKQAQKKADEQAKLDAIRSLSDEDVISQSLRRVSEDTDRITRRNMKECVSEYVQTLSLSDLNFARNTLYPKKNMRNCFRFIIRKAREYLETEGSLDAEEPLEAGNPGSRRPGPQIRTLYGDVPDDLCYAWAEEYFRSSDIKEDQEKEDVYVPLPRPAGSRQPGRKTSAGKKTSEVSENP
;
A
#
# COMPACT_ATOMS: atom_id res chain seq x y z
N MET A 1 -25.26 -5.32 38.05
CA MET A 1 -24.36 -4.69 37.06
C MET A 1 -23.26 -5.66 36.63
N GLU A 2 -22.70 -6.46 37.55
CA GLU A 2 -21.68 -7.48 37.27
C GLU A 2 -22.10 -8.46 36.16
N LYS A 3 -23.25 -9.12 36.25
CA LYS A 3 -23.75 -10.03 35.19
C LYS A 3 -23.77 -9.42 33.77
N LYS A 4 -24.09 -8.12 33.65
CA LYS A 4 -24.15 -7.42 32.35
C LYS A 4 -22.75 -7.07 31.82
N ASN A 5 -21.77 -6.91 32.71
CA ASN A 5 -20.37 -6.76 32.33
C ASN A 5 -19.77 -8.13 31.95
N ASP A 6 -20.03 -9.18 32.71
CA ASP A 6 -19.56 -10.54 32.42
C ASP A 6 -20.09 -11.03 31.06
N GLU A 7 -21.37 -10.79 30.76
CA GLU A 7 -21.97 -11.08 29.46
C GLU A 7 -21.35 -10.26 28.32
N TYR A 8 -20.92 -9.02 28.58
CA TYR A 8 -20.24 -8.19 27.59
C TYR A 8 -18.82 -8.68 27.34
N GLU A 9 -18.07 -9.01 28.39
CA GLU A 9 -16.72 -9.56 28.27
C GLU A 9 -16.71 -10.90 27.54
N ALA A 10 -17.70 -11.78 27.81
CA ALA A 10 -17.87 -13.02 27.07
C ALA A 10 -18.17 -12.77 25.57
N LYS A 11 -19.04 -11.79 25.26
CA LYS A 11 -19.34 -11.41 23.86
C LYS A 11 -18.14 -10.75 23.18
N GLU A 12 -17.37 -9.92 23.89
CA GLU A 12 -16.16 -9.30 23.35
C GLU A 12 -15.07 -10.35 23.10
N ALA A 13 -14.94 -11.34 23.99
CA ALA A 13 -14.01 -12.45 23.82
C ALA A 13 -14.37 -13.33 22.61
N LEU A 14 -15.66 -13.62 22.40
CA LEU A 14 -16.12 -14.32 21.20
C LEU A 14 -15.87 -13.51 19.93
N HIS A 15 -16.23 -12.22 19.92
CA HIS A 15 -16.00 -11.35 18.76
C HIS A 15 -14.51 -11.21 18.41
N ARG A 16 -13.65 -11.12 19.42
CA ARG A 16 -12.19 -11.10 19.23
C ARG A 16 -11.71 -12.41 18.62
N LYS A 17 -12.17 -13.55 19.13
CA LYS A 17 -11.84 -14.87 18.56
C LYS A 17 -12.29 -15.00 17.12
N GLU A 18 -13.53 -14.62 16.80
CA GLU A 18 -14.04 -14.64 15.41
C GLU A 18 -13.20 -13.76 14.48
N TRP A 19 -12.78 -12.58 14.95
CA TRP A 19 -11.90 -11.70 14.17
C TRP A 19 -10.50 -12.31 13.99
N GLU A 20 -9.92 -12.90 15.04
CA GLU A 20 -8.62 -13.58 14.98
C GLU A 20 -8.66 -14.80 14.05
N GLU A 21 -9.72 -15.61 14.12
CA GLU A 21 -9.96 -16.75 13.22
C GLU A 21 -10.09 -16.29 11.77
N LYS A 22 -10.79 -15.19 11.51
CA LYS A 22 -10.90 -14.61 10.16
C LYS A 22 -9.54 -14.13 9.64
N GLN A 23 -8.72 -13.50 10.48
CA GLN A 23 -7.36 -13.11 10.11
C GLN A 23 -6.47 -14.33 9.85
N ALA A 24 -6.57 -15.37 10.68
CA ALA A 24 -5.85 -16.62 10.50
C ALA A 24 -6.25 -17.31 9.18
N GLN A 25 -7.54 -17.36 8.87
CA GLN A 25 -8.05 -17.91 7.61
C GLN A 25 -7.52 -17.11 6.42
N LYS A 26 -7.55 -15.76 6.47
CA LYS A 26 -7.01 -14.92 5.39
C LYS A 26 -5.52 -15.21 5.13
N LYS A 27 -4.73 -15.36 6.20
CA LYS A 27 -3.30 -15.71 6.10
C LYS A 27 -3.10 -17.13 5.56
N ALA A 28 -3.91 -18.09 5.99
CA ALA A 28 -3.87 -19.46 5.50
C ALA A 28 -4.22 -19.55 4.01
N ASP A 29 -5.25 -18.83 3.56
CA ASP A 29 -5.65 -18.75 2.16
C ASP A 29 -4.57 -18.09 1.29
N GLU A 30 -3.93 -17.03 1.81
CA GLU A 30 -2.80 -16.39 1.13
C GLU A 30 -1.62 -17.36 0.99
N GLN A 31 -1.27 -18.08 2.06
CA GLN A 31 -0.20 -19.07 2.04
C GLN A 31 -0.51 -20.23 1.09
N ALA A 32 -1.75 -20.74 1.10
CA ALA A 32 -2.17 -21.80 0.19
C ALA A 32 -2.07 -21.38 -1.28
N LYS A 33 -2.38 -20.12 -1.62
CA LYS A 33 -2.18 -19.58 -2.98
C LYS A 33 -0.70 -19.50 -3.35
N LEU A 34 0.17 -19.11 -2.43
CA LEU A 34 1.61 -19.08 -2.66
C LEU A 34 2.18 -20.48 -2.88
N ASP A 35 1.73 -21.45 -2.08
CA ASP A 35 2.16 -22.84 -2.22
C ASP A 35 1.62 -23.49 -3.50
N ALA A 36 0.41 -23.11 -3.94
CA ALA A 36 -0.12 -23.47 -5.26
C ALA A 36 0.75 -22.91 -6.40
N ILE A 37 1.22 -21.65 -6.31
CA ILE A 37 2.12 -21.07 -7.32
C ILE A 37 3.48 -21.80 -7.33
N ARG A 38 3.98 -22.21 -6.16
CA ARG A 38 5.24 -22.96 -6.03
C ARG A 38 5.18 -24.35 -6.64
N SER A 39 4.00 -24.98 -6.65
CA SER A 39 3.81 -26.33 -7.21
C SER A 39 3.53 -26.33 -8.71
N LEU A 40 3.30 -25.17 -9.33
CA LEU A 40 3.12 -25.07 -10.79
C LEU A 40 4.38 -25.49 -11.54
N SER A 41 4.17 -26.14 -12.69
CA SER A 41 5.23 -26.43 -13.64
C SER A 41 5.79 -25.15 -14.26
N ASP A 42 7.01 -25.19 -14.77
CA ASP A 42 7.65 -24.01 -15.37
C ASP A 42 6.86 -23.47 -16.58
N GLU A 43 6.26 -24.36 -17.39
CA GLU A 43 5.41 -23.98 -18.52
C GLU A 43 4.09 -23.34 -18.05
N ASP A 44 3.47 -23.88 -17.00
CA ASP A 44 2.25 -23.30 -16.41
C ASP A 44 2.53 -21.93 -15.78
N VAL A 45 3.67 -21.78 -15.10
CA VAL A 45 4.10 -20.50 -14.51
C VAL A 45 4.21 -19.43 -15.60
N ILE A 46 4.89 -19.73 -16.70
CA ILE A 46 5.06 -18.80 -17.82
C ILE A 46 3.70 -18.45 -18.41
N SER A 47 2.90 -19.44 -18.81
CA SER A 47 1.62 -19.21 -19.47
C SER A 47 0.63 -18.43 -18.59
N GLN A 48 0.54 -18.77 -17.30
CA GLN A 48 -0.30 -18.04 -16.35
C GLN A 48 0.22 -16.62 -16.10
N SER A 49 1.54 -16.43 -16.01
CA SER A 49 2.15 -15.11 -15.84
C SER A 49 1.80 -14.18 -16.99
N LEU A 50 2.01 -14.63 -18.23
CA LEU A 50 1.73 -13.86 -19.44
C LEU A 50 0.25 -13.46 -19.52
N ARG A 51 -0.64 -14.43 -19.26
CA ARG A 51 -2.08 -14.22 -19.24
C ARG A 51 -2.49 -13.21 -18.17
N ARG A 52 -1.97 -13.37 -16.94
CA ARG A 52 -2.25 -12.48 -15.81
C ARG A 52 -1.84 -11.05 -16.11
N VAL A 53 -0.64 -10.85 -16.65
CA VAL A 53 -0.11 -9.53 -17.03
C VAL A 53 -0.96 -8.90 -18.11
N SER A 54 -1.37 -9.67 -19.13
CA SER A 54 -2.27 -9.19 -20.20
C SER A 54 -3.63 -8.75 -19.63
N GLU A 55 -4.30 -9.61 -18.88
CA GLU A 55 -5.64 -9.34 -18.33
C GLU A 55 -5.63 -8.12 -17.38
N ASP A 56 -4.59 -7.98 -16.55
CA ASP A 56 -4.46 -6.82 -15.68
C ASP A 56 -4.15 -5.54 -16.47
N THR A 57 -3.45 -5.65 -17.60
CA THR A 57 -3.11 -4.53 -18.50
C THR A 57 -4.33 -4.02 -19.24
N ASP A 58 -5.20 -4.91 -19.72
CA ASP A 58 -6.46 -4.58 -20.39
C ASP A 58 -7.41 -3.78 -19.49
N ARG A 59 -7.38 -4.05 -18.18
CA ARG A 59 -8.20 -3.35 -17.18
C ARG A 59 -7.73 -1.92 -16.88
N ILE A 60 -6.63 -1.47 -17.49
CA ILE A 60 -6.07 -0.14 -17.30
C ILE A 60 -6.54 0.77 -18.44
N THR A 61 -7.49 1.68 -18.13
CA THR A 61 -8.22 2.47 -19.15
C THR A 61 -7.61 3.83 -19.49
N ARG A 62 -6.43 4.22 -19.00
CA ARG A 62 -5.71 5.44 -19.42
C ARG A 62 -4.26 5.42 -18.94
N ARG A 63 -3.28 5.07 -19.76
CA ARG A 63 -1.85 5.36 -19.51
C ARG A 63 -1.05 5.44 -20.81
N ASN A 64 -0.17 6.43 -20.89
CA ASN A 64 0.99 6.39 -21.77
C ASN A 64 1.88 5.20 -21.33
N MET A 65 2.63 4.57 -22.24
CA MET A 65 3.60 3.49 -21.95
C MET A 65 3.07 2.17 -21.39
N LYS A 66 1.74 1.94 -21.31
CA LYS A 66 1.25 0.69 -20.70
C LYS A 66 1.63 -0.57 -21.47
N GLU A 67 1.55 -0.51 -22.79
CA GLU A 67 1.87 -1.64 -23.67
C GLU A 67 3.36 -1.99 -23.55
N CYS A 68 4.24 -0.99 -23.64
CA CYS A 68 5.69 -1.20 -23.55
C CYS A 68 6.12 -1.81 -22.21
N VAL A 69 5.57 -1.33 -21.08
CA VAL A 69 5.88 -1.89 -19.76
C VAL A 69 5.30 -3.31 -19.61
N SER A 70 4.10 -3.58 -20.13
CA SER A 70 3.55 -4.95 -20.09
C SER A 70 4.35 -5.91 -20.96
N GLU A 71 4.77 -5.49 -22.16
CA GLU A 71 5.60 -6.29 -23.06
C GLU A 71 6.96 -6.59 -22.42
N TYR A 72 7.58 -5.60 -21.76
CA TYR A 72 8.81 -5.81 -20.99
C TYR A 72 8.62 -6.86 -19.90
N VAL A 73 7.58 -6.72 -19.06
CA VAL A 73 7.27 -7.67 -17.98
C VAL A 73 7.01 -9.06 -18.54
N GLN A 74 6.26 -9.19 -19.64
CA GLN A 74 5.99 -10.46 -20.31
C GLN A 74 7.28 -11.10 -20.85
N THR A 75 8.14 -10.32 -21.49
CA THR A 75 9.43 -10.78 -22.03
C THR A 75 10.37 -11.24 -20.91
N LEU A 76 10.38 -10.51 -19.79
CA LEU A 76 11.16 -10.89 -18.62
C LEU A 76 10.62 -12.18 -17.98
N SER A 77 9.29 -12.36 -17.92
CA SER A 77 8.67 -13.61 -17.45
C SER A 77 9.02 -14.83 -18.33
N LEU A 78 9.28 -14.64 -19.64
CA LEU A 78 9.76 -15.72 -20.50
C LEU A 78 11.21 -16.13 -20.17
N SER A 79 12.01 -15.19 -19.67
CA SER A 79 13.45 -15.36 -19.48
C SER A 79 13.82 -15.74 -18.03
N ASP A 80 13.05 -15.29 -17.04
CA ASP A 80 13.27 -15.52 -15.61
C ASP A 80 12.02 -16.15 -14.97
N LEU A 81 12.09 -17.45 -14.69
CA LEU A 81 11.01 -18.20 -14.05
C LEU A 81 10.66 -17.68 -12.64
N ASN A 82 11.65 -17.17 -11.89
CA ASN A 82 11.37 -16.62 -10.56
C ASN A 82 10.61 -15.30 -10.68
N PHE A 83 10.96 -14.49 -11.68
CA PHE A 83 10.21 -13.29 -12.00
C PHE A 83 8.77 -13.63 -12.42
N ALA A 84 8.58 -14.62 -13.30
CA ALA A 84 7.25 -15.08 -13.69
C ALA A 84 6.42 -15.53 -12.47
N ARG A 85 6.99 -16.30 -11.54
CA ARG A 85 6.33 -16.67 -10.27
C ARG A 85 5.93 -15.44 -9.44
N ASN A 86 6.77 -14.42 -9.37
CA ASN A 86 6.45 -13.19 -8.63
C ASN A 86 5.24 -12.44 -9.21
N THR A 87 5.05 -12.45 -10.55
CA THR A 87 3.87 -11.83 -11.17
C THR A 87 2.55 -12.49 -10.78
N LEU A 88 2.59 -13.76 -10.35
CA LEU A 88 1.42 -14.54 -9.93
C LEU A 88 1.05 -14.30 -8.47
N TYR A 89 1.88 -13.62 -7.68
CA TYR A 89 1.62 -13.40 -6.27
C TYR A 89 0.29 -12.66 -6.06
N PRO A 90 -0.56 -13.10 -5.10
CA PRO A 90 -1.93 -12.59 -4.97
C PRO A 90 -2.05 -11.07 -4.82
N LYS A 91 -1.05 -10.44 -4.18
CA LYS A 91 -0.99 -8.99 -3.96
C LYS A 91 -0.47 -8.21 -5.16
N LYS A 92 0.30 -8.87 -6.05
CA LYS A 92 0.90 -8.25 -7.23
C LYS A 92 -0.11 -8.16 -8.37
N ASN A 93 -0.11 -7.00 -9.03
CA ASN A 93 -0.90 -6.74 -10.24
C ASN A 93 -0.30 -5.57 -11.03
N MET A 94 -0.64 -5.48 -12.33
CA MET A 94 -0.12 -4.39 -13.18
C MET A 94 -0.64 -3.01 -12.76
N ARG A 95 -1.85 -2.91 -12.19
CA ARG A 95 -2.40 -1.62 -11.76
C ARG A 95 -1.56 -0.96 -10.66
N ASN A 96 -1.10 -1.74 -9.70
CA ASN A 96 -0.21 -1.33 -8.61
C ASN A 96 1.21 -1.10 -9.11
N CYS A 97 1.71 -1.92 -10.06
CA CYS A 97 2.98 -1.68 -10.75
C CYS A 97 3.03 -0.26 -11.34
N PHE A 98 2.02 0.13 -12.12
CA PHE A 98 1.97 1.48 -12.67
C PHE A 98 1.79 2.57 -11.60
N ARG A 99 1.10 2.29 -10.48
CA ARG A 99 1.04 3.26 -9.37
C ARG A 99 2.43 3.48 -8.76
N PHE A 100 3.20 2.42 -8.61
CA PHE A 100 4.57 2.45 -8.15
C PHE A 100 5.48 3.23 -9.12
N ILE A 101 5.40 2.93 -10.42
CA ILE A 101 6.13 3.66 -11.48
C ILE A 101 5.78 5.16 -11.45
N ILE A 102 4.50 5.52 -11.33
CA ILE A 102 4.08 6.93 -11.24
C ILE A 102 4.68 7.62 -10.00
N ARG A 103 4.73 6.92 -8.86
CA ARG A 103 5.32 7.46 -7.64
C ARG A 103 6.82 7.70 -7.83
N LYS A 104 7.55 6.71 -8.34
CA LYS A 104 8.98 6.81 -8.64
C LYS A 104 9.28 7.90 -9.69
N ALA A 105 8.45 8.02 -10.72
CA ALA A 105 8.56 9.07 -11.73
C ALA A 105 8.44 10.48 -11.13
N ARG A 106 7.55 10.68 -10.15
CA ARG A 106 7.46 11.96 -9.43
C ARG A 106 8.71 12.22 -8.62
N GLU A 107 9.18 11.22 -7.87
CA GLU A 107 10.41 11.33 -7.06
C GLU A 107 11.63 11.66 -7.95
N TYR A 108 11.73 11.04 -9.12
CA TYR A 108 12.77 11.31 -10.10
C TYR A 108 12.73 12.76 -10.60
N LEU A 109 11.57 13.25 -11.07
CA LEU A 109 11.44 14.61 -11.60
C LEU A 109 11.55 15.68 -10.52
N GLU A 110 11.13 15.39 -9.29
CA GLU A 110 11.36 16.27 -8.14
C GLU A 110 12.86 16.38 -7.83
N THR A 111 13.61 15.27 -7.97
CA THR A 111 15.07 15.26 -7.79
C THR A 111 15.78 16.01 -8.91
N GLU A 112 15.49 15.71 -10.18
CA GLU A 112 16.07 16.41 -11.34
C GLU A 112 15.75 17.91 -11.31
N GLY A 113 14.48 18.27 -11.05
CA GLY A 113 14.07 19.67 -10.92
C GLY A 113 14.66 20.38 -9.70
N SER A 114 15.09 19.63 -8.68
CA SER A 114 15.86 20.16 -7.54
C SER A 114 17.34 20.34 -7.88
N LEU A 115 17.92 19.47 -8.71
CA LEU A 115 19.30 19.59 -9.18
C LEU A 115 19.45 20.78 -10.15
N ASP A 116 18.46 21.01 -11.01
CA ASP A 116 18.38 22.19 -11.88
C ASP A 116 18.16 23.51 -11.11
N ALA A 117 17.71 23.44 -9.85
CA ALA A 117 17.47 24.61 -9.00
C ALA A 117 18.72 25.08 -8.22
N GLU A 118 19.83 24.34 -8.29
CA GLU A 118 21.10 24.67 -7.62
C GLU A 118 22.04 25.53 -8.48
N GLU A 119 21.62 25.95 -9.69
CA GLU A 119 22.25 27.07 -10.41
C GLU A 119 21.53 28.37 -10.02
N PRO A 120 22.16 29.31 -9.28
CA PRO A 120 21.60 30.62 -9.05
C PRO A 120 21.67 31.42 -10.36
N LEU A 121 20.72 31.18 -11.26
CA LEU A 121 20.44 32.10 -12.35
C LEU A 121 19.77 33.33 -11.74
N GLU A 122 20.60 34.31 -11.40
CA GLU A 122 20.16 35.70 -11.27
C GLU A 122 19.37 36.10 -12.52
N ALA A 123 18.30 36.87 -12.26
CA ALA A 123 17.49 37.63 -13.21
C ALA A 123 16.49 36.85 -14.08
N GLY A 124 15.21 36.84 -13.65
CA GLY A 124 14.09 36.75 -14.59
C GLY A 124 12.74 36.27 -14.05
N ASN A 125 11.98 37.17 -13.41
CA ASN A 125 10.51 37.15 -13.28
C ASN A 125 9.82 35.97 -12.53
N PRO A 126 9.32 36.16 -11.30
CA PRO A 126 8.62 35.14 -10.51
C PRO A 126 7.13 35.06 -10.89
N GLY A 127 6.84 34.77 -12.16
CA GLY A 127 5.48 34.81 -12.68
C GLY A 127 5.20 33.69 -13.67
N SER A 128 4.82 32.52 -13.16
CA SER A 128 3.95 31.49 -13.80
C SER A 128 4.45 30.04 -13.85
N ARG A 129 5.21 29.54 -12.87
CA ARG A 129 5.15 28.09 -12.57
C ARG A 129 4.10 27.84 -11.50
N ARG A 130 2.83 27.65 -11.91
CA ARG A 130 1.80 27.13 -10.99
C ARG A 130 2.12 25.66 -10.69
N PRO A 131 2.29 25.24 -9.43
CA PRO A 131 2.42 23.83 -9.07
C PRO A 131 1.01 23.21 -9.09
N GLY A 132 0.50 22.93 -10.29
CA GLY A 132 -0.69 22.10 -10.51
C GLY A 132 -0.27 20.72 -11.03
N PRO A 133 -1.03 19.64 -10.77
CA PRO A 133 -0.61 18.28 -11.08
C PRO A 133 -0.61 18.03 -12.59
N GLN A 134 0.52 18.31 -13.23
CA GLN A 134 0.84 18.00 -14.63
C GLN A 134 1.12 16.48 -14.80
N ILE A 135 0.20 15.63 -14.33
CA ILE A 135 0.31 14.16 -14.50
C ILE A 135 0.37 13.77 -15.99
N ARG A 136 -0.10 14.62 -16.90
CA ARG A 136 -0.07 14.35 -18.35
C ARG A 136 1.30 14.49 -19.00
N THR A 137 2.23 15.27 -18.47
CA THR A 137 3.61 15.39 -18.99
C THR A 137 4.62 14.55 -18.22
N LEU A 138 4.23 13.99 -17.07
CA LEU A 138 5.11 13.20 -16.19
C LEU A 138 5.85 12.03 -16.87
N TYR A 139 5.29 11.47 -17.95
CA TYR A 139 5.88 10.31 -18.63
C TYR A 139 6.81 10.69 -19.79
N GLY A 140 6.80 11.93 -20.27
CA GLY A 140 7.65 12.33 -21.41
C GLY A 140 9.10 12.58 -20.99
N ASP A 141 9.31 12.98 -19.74
CA ASP A 141 10.61 13.39 -19.20
C ASP A 141 11.32 12.25 -18.44
N VAL A 142 10.71 11.06 -18.36
CA VAL A 142 11.26 9.89 -17.69
C VAL A 142 11.70 8.87 -18.74
N PRO A 143 12.98 8.45 -18.77
CA PRO A 143 13.44 7.43 -19.70
C PRO A 143 12.70 6.10 -19.56
N ASP A 144 12.41 5.46 -20.69
CA ASP A 144 11.69 4.17 -20.74
C ASP A 144 12.41 3.07 -19.94
N ASP A 145 13.75 3.00 -20.06
CA ASP A 145 14.58 2.03 -19.33
C ASP A 145 14.41 2.13 -17.82
N LEU A 146 14.20 3.35 -17.31
CA LEU A 146 13.97 3.58 -15.89
C LEU A 146 12.59 3.08 -15.47
N CYS A 147 11.57 3.25 -16.34
CA CYS A 147 10.25 2.68 -16.11
C CYS A 147 10.29 1.14 -16.09
N TYR A 148 11.08 0.51 -16.95
CA TYR A 148 11.28 -0.94 -16.96
C TYR A 148 11.98 -1.42 -15.69
N ALA A 149 13.04 -0.73 -15.26
CA ALA A 149 13.75 -1.04 -14.01
C ALA A 149 12.82 -0.95 -12.78
N TRP A 150 11.96 0.07 -12.71
CA TRP A 150 10.98 0.19 -11.62
C TRP A 150 9.87 -0.86 -11.70
N ALA A 151 9.45 -1.27 -12.89
CA ALA A 151 8.52 -2.38 -13.06
C ALA A 151 9.12 -3.69 -12.51
N GLU A 152 10.40 -3.93 -12.81
CA GLU A 152 11.13 -5.08 -12.29
C GLU A 152 11.30 -5.02 -10.76
N GLU A 153 11.72 -3.86 -10.22
CA GLU A 153 11.83 -3.60 -8.78
C GLU A 153 10.50 -3.90 -8.07
N TYR A 154 9.39 -3.46 -8.66
CA TYR A 154 8.06 -3.69 -8.11
C TYR A 154 7.73 -5.18 -7.95
N PHE A 155 7.98 -6.01 -8.97
CA PHE A 155 7.64 -7.44 -8.90
C PHE A 155 8.65 -8.23 -8.06
N ARG A 156 9.92 -7.85 -8.05
CA ARG A 156 10.94 -8.54 -7.22
C ARG A 156 10.83 -8.21 -5.73
N SER A 157 10.29 -7.04 -5.38
CA SER A 157 10.20 -6.59 -3.99
C SER A 157 8.96 -7.14 -3.27
N SER A 158 9.15 -7.69 -2.06
CA SER A 158 8.06 -8.22 -1.23
C SER A 158 7.29 -7.17 -0.44
N ASP A 159 7.90 -6.01 -0.16
CA ASP A 159 7.29 -4.91 0.61
C ASP A 159 7.13 -3.67 -0.25
N ILE A 160 5.98 -3.58 -0.92
CA ILE A 160 5.59 -2.43 -1.75
C ILE A 160 4.35 -1.80 -1.13
N LYS A 161 4.40 -0.48 -0.90
CA LYS A 161 3.30 0.29 -0.29
C LYS A 161 2.00 0.17 -1.08
N GLU A 162 2.09 0.09 -2.40
CA GLU A 162 0.97 -0.01 -3.32
C GLU A 162 0.23 -1.36 -3.23
N ASP A 163 0.88 -2.39 -2.71
CA ASP A 163 0.32 -3.74 -2.52
C ASP A 163 -0.25 -3.96 -1.11
N GLN A 164 -0.03 -3.02 -0.19
CA GLN A 164 -0.59 -3.09 1.16
C GLN A 164 -2.11 -2.89 1.08
N GLU A 165 -2.86 -3.96 1.36
CA GLU A 165 -4.29 -3.86 1.63
C GLU A 165 -4.53 -3.08 2.92
N LYS A 166 -5.67 -2.40 3.01
CA LYS A 166 -6.09 -1.78 4.27
C LYS A 166 -6.22 -2.88 5.32
N GLU A 167 -5.44 -2.80 6.39
CA GLU A 167 -5.54 -3.76 7.49
C GLU A 167 -6.94 -3.74 8.09
N ASP A 168 -7.52 -4.91 8.30
CA ASP A 168 -8.82 -5.07 8.95
C ASP A 168 -8.65 -4.79 10.45
N VAL A 169 -8.60 -3.53 10.87
CA VAL A 169 -8.42 -3.17 12.28
C VAL A 169 -9.55 -3.75 13.13
N TYR A 170 -9.22 -4.46 14.22
CA TYR A 170 -10.21 -4.96 15.17
C TYR A 170 -10.97 -3.79 15.81
N VAL A 171 -12.31 -3.82 15.75
CA VAL A 171 -13.18 -2.83 16.38
C VAL A 171 -13.93 -3.51 17.55
N PRO A 172 -13.65 -3.13 18.81
CA PRO A 172 -14.35 -3.72 19.96
C PRO A 172 -15.86 -3.45 19.95
N LEU A 173 -16.64 -4.35 20.56
CA LEU A 173 -18.08 -4.16 20.70
C LEU A 173 -18.42 -2.91 21.54
N PRO A 174 -19.51 -2.19 21.25
CA PRO A 174 -19.93 -1.05 22.07
C PRO A 174 -20.21 -1.48 23.52
N ARG A 175 -19.56 -0.82 24.47
CA ARG A 175 -19.75 -1.13 25.90
C ARG A 175 -21.17 -0.77 26.37
N PRO A 176 -21.78 -1.56 27.27
CA PRO A 176 -23.09 -1.23 27.83
C PRO A 176 -23.04 0.07 28.64
N ALA A 177 -24.06 0.92 28.50
CA ALA A 177 -24.18 2.18 29.22
C ALA A 177 -24.11 1.95 30.75
N GLY A 178 -23.24 2.70 31.42
CA GLY A 178 -22.95 2.57 32.86
C GLY A 178 -21.69 1.77 33.22
N SER A 179 -21.02 1.15 32.25
CA SER A 179 -19.72 0.50 32.47
C SER A 179 -18.58 1.52 32.54
N ARG A 180 -17.84 1.56 33.66
CA ARG A 180 -16.63 2.37 33.80
C ARG A 180 -15.45 1.65 33.14
N GLN A 181 -14.64 2.37 32.36
CA GLN A 181 -13.33 1.85 31.96
C GLN A 181 -12.46 1.66 33.20
N PRO A 182 -11.81 0.51 33.40
CA PRO A 182 -10.66 0.44 34.27
C PRO A 182 -9.54 1.26 33.59
N GLY A 183 -9.25 2.45 34.11
CA GLY A 183 -8.07 3.24 33.70
C GLY A 183 -8.31 4.67 33.24
N ARG A 184 -9.55 5.11 32.95
CA ARG A 184 -9.78 6.54 32.62
C ARG A 184 -9.96 7.35 33.90
N LYS A 185 -8.84 7.67 34.56
CA LYS A 185 -8.79 8.79 35.52
C LYS A 185 -9.14 10.06 34.73
N THR A 186 -10.35 10.53 34.92
CA THR A 186 -10.77 11.87 34.48
C THR A 186 -9.99 12.88 35.31
N SER A 187 -8.89 13.42 34.76
CA SER A 187 -8.35 14.69 35.22
C SER A 187 -9.28 15.81 34.75
N ALA A 188 -10.44 15.93 35.41
CA ALA A 188 -11.29 17.10 35.30
C ALA A 188 -10.81 18.09 36.37
N GLY A 189 -10.16 19.16 35.92
CA GLY A 189 -9.69 20.22 36.79
C GLY A 189 -10.82 20.89 37.55
N LYS A 190 -10.52 21.30 38.78
CA LYS A 190 -11.17 22.42 39.44
C LYS A 190 -10.09 23.28 40.08
N LYS A 191 -9.76 24.40 39.42
CA LYS A 191 -9.29 25.63 40.10
C LYS A 191 -10.43 26.07 41.04
N THR A 192 -10.24 26.66 42.22
CA THR A 192 -9.54 27.91 42.56
C THR A 192 -9.44 28.06 44.10
N SER A 193 -8.37 28.71 44.59
CA SER A 193 -8.24 29.67 45.73
C SER A 193 -8.82 29.30 47.12
N GLU A 194 -8.25 29.58 48.30
CA GLU A 194 -7.47 30.71 48.84
C GLU A 194 -7.17 30.36 50.34
N VAL A 195 -5.97 30.54 50.93
CA VAL A 195 -5.58 31.53 51.97
C VAL A 195 -4.60 30.86 52.97
N SER A 196 -3.51 31.56 53.35
CA SER A 196 -2.71 31.61 54.63
C SER A 196 -2.43 30.30 55.42
N GLU A 197 -1.28 30.02 56.03
CA GLU A 197 -0.43 30.86 56.88
C GLU A 197 0.85 30.06 57.23
N ASN A 198 2.00 30.74 57.29
CA ASN A 198 3.27 30.18 57.79
C ASN A 198 3.25 30.05 59.33
N PRO A 199 4.12 29.20 59.89
CA PRO A 199 5.27 29.79 60.60
C PRO A 199 6.64 29.31 60.09
#